data_AF-A0A7X6X1K5-F1
#
_entry.id   AF-A0A7X6X1K5-F1
#
_cell.length_a   1.000
_cell.length_b   1.000
_cell.length_c   1.000
_cell.angle_alpha   90.00
_cell.angle_beta   90.00
_cell.angle_gamma   90.00
#
_symmetry.space_group_name_H-M   'P 1'
#
loop_
_entity.id
_entity.type
_entity.pdbx_description
1 polymer ?
#
loop_
_entity_poly.entity_id
_entity_poly.type
_entity_poly.pdbx_seq_one_letter_code
_entity_poly.pdbx_strand_id
1 'polypeptide(L)'
;MKLNYPVEQAHLMIVIHSLAGGGAERVAVEMCDYWLRQGCRVTLVTQSSAETDAYSVPEGVDRRALGLAGDSAGSVAALWANVRRVTVLRSLIAKLKPQVVLGMMTRGSVLAVLAAQRLP
;
A
#
# COMPACT_ATOMS: atom_id res chain seq x y z
N MET A 1 -15.10 -0.31 16.46
CA MET A 1 -13.62 -0.41 16.60
C MET A 1 -13.11 0.98 16.94
N LYS A 2 -12.75 1.25 18.20
CA LYS A 2 -12.18 2.54 18.62
C LYS A 2 -10.66 2.44 18.52
N LEU A 3 -10.02 3.35 17.79
CA LEU A 3 -8.56 3.45 17.75
C LEU A 3 -8.09 3.93 19.12
N ASN A 4 -7.28 3.14 19.82
CA ASN A 4 -6.81 3.43 21.19
C ASN A 4 -5.57 4.34 21.22
N TYR A 5 -5.34 5.12 20.15
CA TYR A 5 -4.18 6.00 19.97
C TYR A 5 -4.64 7.37 19.46
N PRO A 6 -3.98 8.47 19.86
CA PRO A 6 -4.24 9.78 19.27
C PRO A 6 -3.89 9.74 17.78
N VAL A 7 -4.81 10.22 16.94
CA VAL A 7 -4.73 10.13 15.47
C VAL A 7 -3.42 10.70 14.93
N GLU A 8 -2.96 11.80 15.53
CA GLU A 8 -1.71 12.53 15.28
C GLU A 8 -0.41 11.73 15.48
N GLN A 9 -0.47 10.47 15.95
CA GLN A 9 0.70 9.58 16.07
C GLN A 9 0.51 8.23 15.37
N ALA A 10 -0.61 8.06 14.65
CA ALA A 10 -0.88 6.82 13.94
C ALA A 10 0.02 6.68 12.69
N HIS A 11 0.43 5.45 12.41
CA HIS A 11 1.07 5.04 11.18
C HIS A 11 0.04 4.34 10.28
N LEU A 12 -0.34 5.02 9.20
CA LEU A 12 -1.23 4.52 8.17
C LEU A 12 -0.42 4.02 6.98
N MET A 13 -0.65 2.76 6.59
CA MET A 13 -0.14 2.20 5.35
C MET A 13 -1.28 2.10 4.33
N ILE A 14 -1.15 2.78 3.20
CA ILE A 14 -2.11 2.70 2.08
C ILE A 14 -1.50 1.80 1.00
N VAL A 15 -2.24 0.80 0.54
CA VAL A 15 -1.80 -0.17 -0.46
C VAL A 15 -2.69 -0.06 -1.71
N ILE A 16 -2.12 0.34 -2.84
CA ILE A 16 -2.82 0.46 -4.12
C ILE A 16 -2.01 -0.19 -5.25
N HIS A 17 -2.62 -0.40 -6.41
CA HIS A 17 -1.93 -1.04 -7.54
C HIS A 17 -0.89 -0.12 -8.19
N SER A 18 -1.27 1.11 -8.49
CA SER A 18 -0.49 2.08 -9.27
C SER A 18 -0.92 3.52 -8.96
N LEU A 19 -0.20 4.49 -9.52
CA LEU A 19 -0.66 5.88 -9.65
C LEU A 19 -0.69 6.32 -11.13
N ALA A 20 -1.07 5.44 -12.06
CA ALA A 20 -1.04 5.67 -13.51
C ALA A 20 -2.17 6.56 -14.08
N GLY A 21 -2.98 7.23 -13.24
CA GLY A 21 -3.97 8.23 -13.66
C GLY A 21 -5.43 7.86 -13.39
N GLY A 22 -5.70 6.82 -12.60
CA GLY A 22 -7.06 6.38 -12.26
C GLY A 22 -7.70 7.19 -11.13
N GLY A 23 -9.04 7.27 -11.10
CA GLY A 23 -9.78 8.05 -10.11
C GLY A 23 -9.52 7.64 -8.65
N ALA A 24 -9.42 6.33 -8.37
CA ALA A 24 -9.10 5.87 -7.01
C ALA A 24 -7.63 6.13 -6.62
N GLU A 25 -6.74 6.30 -7.59
CA GLU A 25 -5.34 6.63 -7.33
C GLU A 25 -5.19 8.10 -6.93
N ARG A 26 -5.94 9.00 -7.57
CA ARG A 26 -6.08 10.40 -7.14
C ARG A 26 -6.55 10.47 -5.68
N VAL A 27 -7.59 9.72 -5.35
CA VAL A 27 -8.11 9.66 -3.96
C VAL A 27 -7.05 9.10 -3.01
N ALA A 28 -6.29 8.09 -3.41
CA ALA A 28 -5.22 7.54 -2.56
C ALA A 28 -4.14 8.59 -2.23
N VAL A 29 -3.75 9.40 -3.23
CA VAL A 29 -2.77 10.50 -3.05
C VAL A 29 -3.35 11.59 -2.15
N GLU A 30 -4.60 12.01 -2.38
CA GLU A 30 -5.30 13.00 -1.54
C GLU A 30 -5.42 12.51 -0.09
N MET A 31 -5.70 11.23 0.12
CA MET A 31 -5.73 10.63 1.46
C MET A 31 -4.35 10.64 2.12
N CYS A 32 -3.28 10.41 1.37
CA CYS A 32 -1.93 10.49 1.91
C CYS A 32 -1.62 11.91 2.42
N ASP A 33 -1.89 12.93 1.60
CA ASP A 33 -1.68 14.34 1.97
C ASP A 33 -2.52 14.71 3.19
N TYR A 34 -3.80 14.32 3.19
CA TYR A 34 -4.71 14.61 4.30
C TYR A 34 -4.18 14.04 5.62
N TRP A 35 -3.82 12.76 5.68
CA TRP A 35 -3.37 12.13 6.92
C TRP A 35 -2.00 12.63 7.36
N LEU A 36 -1.09 12.93 6.43
CA LEU A 36 0.18 13.59 6.77
C LEU A 36 -0.05 14.92 7.48
N ARG A 37 -0.98 15.75 6.97
CA ARG A 37 -1.31 17.05 7.58
C ARG A 37 -1.95 16.93 8.96
N GLN A 38 -2.56 15.77 9.27
CA GLN A 38 -3.06 15.46 10.61
C GLN A 38 -1.96 14.96 11.57
N GLY A 39 -0.69 14.94 11.14
CA GLY A 39 0.44 14.46 11.94
C GLY A 39 0.68 12.95 11.84
N CYS A 40 -0.13 12.21 11.08
CA CYS A 40 0.06 10.78 10.90
C CYS A 40 1.35 10.51 10.13
N ARG A 41 2.04 9.42 10.48
CA ARG A 41 3.02 8.82 9.58
C ARG A 41 2.28 8.09 8.46
N VAL A 42 2.61 8.36 7.20
CA VAL A 42 1.95 7.71 6.05
C VAL A 42 2.97 6.94 5.23
N THR A 43 2.69 5.66 4.97
CA THR A 43 3.40 4.84 3.98
C THR A 43 2.47 4.53 2.82
N LEU A 44 2.89 4.83 1.59
CA LEU A 44 2.14 4.49 0.38
C LEU A 44 2.85 3.37 -0.37
N VAL A 45 2.20 2.22 -0.50
CA VAL A 45 2.73 1.03 -1.18
C VAL A 45 2.04 0.84 -2.51
N THR A 46 2.82 0.73 -3.59
CA THR A 46 2.32 0.38 -4.94
C THR A 46 2.91 -0.90 -5.47
N GLN A 47 2.14 -1.63 -6.28
CA GLN A 47 2.64 -2.82 -6.96
C GLN A 47 3.47 -2.46 -8.20
N SER A 48 3.08 -1.41 -8.93
CA SER A 48 3.82 -0.88 -10.08
C SER A 48 5.06 -0.08 -9.67
N SER A 49 5.94 0.16 -10.64
CA SER A 49 7.07 1.06 -10.48
C SER A 49 6.59 2.52 -10.43
N ALA A 50 7.45 3.40 -9.90
CA ALA A 50 7.16 4.84 -9.88
C ALA A 50 7.34 5.52 -11.26
N GLU A 51 7.95 4.83 -12.22
CA GLU A 51 8.26 5.36 -13.55
C GLU A 51 7.02 5.71 -14.37
N THR A 52 5.88 5.07 -14.06
CA THR A 52 4.60 5.27 -14.74
C THR A 52 3.62 6.10 -13.91
N ASP A 53 4.09 6.74 -12.83
CA ASP A 53 3.21 7.53 -11.96
C ASP A 53 2.76 8.82 -12.68
N ALA A 54 1.44 9.01 -12.78
CA ALA A 54 0.79 10.23 -13.28
C ALA A 54 0.45 11.21 -12.14
N TYR A 55 0.43 10.74 -10.89
CA TYR A 55 0.20 11.57 -9.71
C TYR A 55 1.46 11.64 -8.83
N SER A 56 1.87 12.85 -8.47
CA SER A 56 2.97 13.07 -7.53
C SER A 56 2.59 12.67 -6.12
N VAL A 57 3.49 11.97 -5.44
CA VAL A 57 3.32 11.62 -4.02
C VAL A 57 3.71 12.84 -3.16
N PRO A 58 2.91 13.23 -2.15
CA PRO A 58 3.22 14.35 -1.27
C PRO A 58 4.54 14.17 -0.53
N GLU A 59 5.25 15.27 -0.33
CA GLU A 59 6.49 15.25 0.46
C GLU A 59 6.20 14.81 1.90
N GLY A 60 7.03 13.89 2.42
CA GLY A 60 6.84 13.29 3.75
C GLY A 60 6.11 11.93 3.75
N VAL A 61 5.49 11.50 2.65
CA VAL A 61 4.98 10.13 2.52
C VAL A 61 6.15 9.17 2.28
N ASP A 62 6.24 8.08 3.04
CA ASP A 62 7.17 6.98 2.73
C ASP A 62 6.61 6.15 1.56
N ARG A 63 7.11 6.38 0.35
CA ARG A 63 6.69 5.67 -0.86
C ARG A 63 7.47 4.35 -1.03
N ARG A 64 6.74 3.23 -1.14
CA ARG A 64 7.28 1.89 -1.42
C ARG A 64 6.70 1.33 -2.72
N ALA A 65 7.36 1.58 -3.84
CA ALA A 65 7.04 0.94 -5.11
C ALA A 65 7.68 -0.46 -5.16
N LEU A 66 6.86 -1.50 -5.22
CA LEU A 66 7.36 -2.88 -5.20
C LEU A 66 7.90 -3.34 -6.57
N GLY A 67 7.47 -2.72 -7.67
CA GLY A 67 7.88 -3.11 -9.02
C GLY A 67 7.48 -4.55 -9.39
N LEU A 68 6.39 -5.05 -8.81
CA LEU A 68 5.86 -6.40 -9.00
C LEU A 68 4.60 -6.43 -9.89
N ALA A 69 4.20 -5.29 -10.48
CA ALA A 69 3.17 -5.25 -11.50
C ALA A 69 3.78 -5.74 -12.83
N GLY A 70 3.41 -6.94 -13.24
CA GLY A 70 3.89 -7.57 -14.47
C GLY A 70 3.06 -8.82 -14.78
N ASP A 71 2.89 -9.08 -16.07
CA ASP A 71 2.20 -10.27 -16.56
C ASP A 71 3.06 -11.50 -16.34
N SER A 72 2.45 -12.51 -15.71
CA SER A 72 3.11 -13.78 -15.48
C SER A 72 2.81 -14.69 -16.67
N ALA A 73 3.84 -15.10 -17.39
CA ALA A 73 3.71 -16.07 -18.48
C ALA A 73 3.38 -17.46 -17.90
N GLY A 74 2.09 -17.77 -17.78
CA GLY A 74 1.58 -19.07 -17.33
C GLY A 74 0.96 -19.08 -15.92
N SER A 75 0.11 -20.08 -15.66
CA SER A 75 -0.67 -20.22 -14.41
C SER A 75 0.20 -20.39 -13.16
N VAL A 76 1.30 -21.14 -13.27
CA VAL A 76 2.25 -21.36 -12.16
C VAL A 76 3.02 -20.08 -11.85
N ALA A 77 3.51 -19.38 -12.88
CA ALA A 77 4.20 -18.10 -12.71
C ALA A 77 3.29 -17.04 -12.07
N ALA A 78 2.00 -17.02 -12.45
CA ALA A 78 1.01 -16.11 -11.87
C ALA A 78 0.77 -16.36 -10.38
N LEU A 79 0.72 -17.63 -9.97
CA LEU A 79 0.61 -17.98 -8.56
C LEU A 79 1.84 -17.53 -7.78
N TRP A 80 3.05 -17.83 -8.28
CA TRP A 80 4.31 -17.41 -7.65
C TRP A 80 4.43 -15.89 -7.54
N ALA A 81 4.01 -15.15 -8.57
CA ALA A 81 4.00 -13.69 -8.53
C ALA A 81 3.09 -13.16 -7.41
N ASN A 82 1.90 -13.74 -7.24
CA ASN A 82 0.98 -13.35 -6.16
C ASN A 82 1.52 -13.72 -4.77
N VAL A 83 2.11 -14.91 -4.62
CA VAL A 83 2.78 -15.31 -3.36
C VAL A 83 3.88 -14.31 -3.02
N ARG A 84 4.74 -13.96 -3.98
CA ARG A 84 5.81 -12.97 -3.79
C ARG A 84 5.26 -11.60 -3.38
N ARG A 85 4.19 -11.11 -4.03
CA ARG A 85 3.53 -9.84 -3.69
C ARG A 85 3.04 -9.85 -2.23
N VAL A 86 2.39 -10.93 -1.80
CA VAL A 86 1.92 -11.09 -0.42
C VAL A 86 3.08 -11.15 0.57
N THR A 87 4.13 -11.93 0.29
CA THR A 87 5.28 -12.08 1.19
C THR A 87 6.05 -10.76 1.35
N VAL A 88 6.27 -10.02 0.26
CA VAL A 88 6.95 -8.72 0.31
C VAL A 88 6.11 -7.70 1.09
N LEU A 89 4.80 -7.63 0.82
CA LEU A 89 3.91 -6.74 1.57
C LEU A 89 3.86 -7.12 3.05
N ARG A 90 3.79 -8.42 3.38
CA ARG A 90 3.82 -8.92 4.76
C ARG A 90 5.11 -8.51 5.48
N SER A 91 6.25 -8.65 4.81
CA SER A 91 7.54 -8.23 5.36
C SER A 91 7.57 -6.73 5.65
N LEU A 92 7.01 -5.90 4.75
CA LEU A 92 6.88 -4.47 4.99
C LEU A 92 5.97 -4.16 6.17
N ILE A 93 4.80 -4.80 6.27
CA ILE A 93 3.90 -4.59 7.41
C ILE A 93 4.58 -5.01 8.71
N ALA A 94 5.26 -6.17 8.76
CA ALA A 94 5.98 -6.63 9.95
C ALA A 94 7.14 -5.70 10.36
N LYS A 95 7.85 -5.13 9.39
CA LYS A 95 8.98 -4.21 9.62
C LYS A 95 8.51 -2.83 10.07
N LEU A 96 7.50 -2.30 9.40
CA LEU A 96 7.00 -0.93 9.59
C LEU A 96 5.96 -0.81 10.70
N LYS A 97 5.36 -1.94 11.10
CA LYS A 97 4.33 -2.07 12.14
C LYS A 97 3.26 -0.96 12.07
N PRO A 98 2.64 -0.72 10.90
CA PRO A 98 1.57 0.27 10.81
C PRO A 98 0.39 -0.18 11.68
N GLN A 99 -0.27 0.78 12.35
CA GLN A 99 -1.47 0.48 13.13
C GLN A 99 -2.67 0.21 12.22
N VAL A 100 -2.68 0.80 11.02
CA VAL A 100 -3.75 0.62 10.03
C VAL A 100 -3.15 0.32 8.66
N VAL A 101 -3.63 -0.74 8.02
CA VAL A 101 -3.34 -1.05 6.61
C VAL A 101 -4.63 -0.90 5.82
N LEU A 102 -4.67 0.09 4.93
CA LEU A 102 -5.79 0.38 4.04
C LEU A 102 -5.48 -0.12 2.62
N GLY A 103 -6.08 -1.24 2.23
CA GLY A 103 -6.00 -1.73 0.86
C GLY A 103 -7.07 -1.07 -0.02
N MET A 104 -6.65 -0.43 -1.11
CA MET A 104 -7.52 0.23 -2.08
C MET A 104 -7.70 -0.59 -3.36
N MET A 105 -8.92 -0.54 -3.91
CA MET A 105 -9.39 -1.40 -5.02
C MET A 105 -9.32 -2.89 -4.68
N THR A 106 -9.96 -3.73 -5.49
CA THR A 106 -10.06 -5.18 -5.23
C THR A 106 -8.70 -5.85 -4.99
N ARG A 107 -7.71 -5.60 -5.85
CA ARG A 107 -6.38 -6.23 -5.73
C ARG A 107 -5.62 -5.73 -4.50
N GLY A 108 -5.65 -4.43 -4.22
CA GLY A 108 -4.97 -3.85 -3.05
C GLY A 108 -5.60 -4.34 -1.75
N SER A 109 -6.94 -4.36 -1.67
CA SER A 109 -7.68 -4.89 -0.52
C SER A 109 -7.38 -6.37 -0.24
N VAL A 110 -7.40 -7.23 -1.28
CA VAL A 110 -7.09 -8.66 -1.10
C VAL A 110 -5.65 -8.88 -0.65
N LEU A 111 -4.68 -8.21 -1.27
CA LEU A 111 -3.27 -8.33 -0.88
C LEU A 111 -3.04 -7.84 0.55
N ALA A 112 -3.64 -6.71 0.94
CA ALA A 112 -3.52 -6.16 2.29
C ALA A 112 -4.05 -7.15 3.33
N VAL A 113 -5.23 -7.73 3.09
CA VAL A 113 -5.83 -8.73 3.99
C VAL A 113 -4.93 -9.97 4.10
N LEU A 114 -4.51 -10.57 2.98
CA LEU A 114 -3.66 -11.76 3.01
C LEU A 114 -2.30 -11.49 3.67
N ALA A 115 -1.71 -10.32 3.43
CA ALA A 115 -0.44 -9.94 4.03
C ALA A 115 -0.56 -9.68 5.54
N ALA A 116 -1.67 -9.09 5.99
CA ALA A 116 -1.90 -8.75 7.40
C ALA A 116 -2.44 -9.93 8.24
N GLN A 117 -3.08 -10.92 7.61
CA GLN A 117 -3.61 -12.09 8.32
C GLN A 117 -2.49 -12.84 9.06
N ARG A 118 -2.71 -13.14 10.35
CA ARG A 118 -1.77 -13.92 11.19
C ARG A 118 -0.38 -13.28 11.33
N LEU A 119 -0.28 -11.95 11.28
CA LEU A 119 0.94 -11.29 11.74
C LEU A 119 1.17 -11.62 13.22
N PRO A 120 2.41 -11.91 13.64
CA PRO A 120 2.74 -12.18 15.03
C PRO A 120 2.53 -10.95 15.93
#